data_AF-A0A976PZ39-F1
#
_entry.id   AF-A0A976PZ39-F1
#
_cell.length_a   1.000
_cell.length_b   1.000
_cell.length_c   1.000
_cell.angle_alpha   90.00
_cell.angle_beta   90.00
_cell.angle_gamma   90.00
#
_symmetry.space_group_name_H-M   'P 1'
#
loop_
_entity.id
_entity.type
_entity.pdbx_description
1 polymer ?
#
loop_
_entity_poly.entity_id
_entity_poly.type
_entity_poly.pdbx_seq_one_letter_code
_entity_poly.pdbx_strand_id
1 'polypeptide(L)'
;MKNIVGLLILGFAGYIVYPLFVGDEKMKTFCETVQVGETKENVLARALEAGYTGRESEKQGQILLVDSRAMGRYICEVTISNNKVTGAKYVFNS
;
A
#
# COMPACT_ATOMS: atom_id res chain seq x y z
N MET A 1 -10.45 4.10 -37.37
CA MET A 1 -9.14 3.80 -36.73
C MET A 1 -8.66 4.90 -35.79
N LYS A 2 -8.61 6.20 -36.19
CA LYS A 2 -8.17 7.29 -35.30
C LYS A 2 -8.91 7.37 -33.95
N ASN A 3 -10.22 7.10 -33.93
CA ASN A 3 -11.02 7.18 -32.69
C ASN A 3 -10.71 6.05 -31.69
N ILE A 4 -10.27 4.87 -32.17
CA ILE A 4 -9.93 3.73 -31.31
C ILE A 4 -8.59 3.96 -30.61
N VAL A 5 -7.62 4.53 -31.34
CA VAL A 5 -6.30 4.88 -30.80
C VAL A 5 -6.43 5.96 -29.71
N GLY A 6 -7.27 6.98 -29.94
CA GLY A 6 -7.54 8.00 -28.92
C GLY A 6 -8.15 7.43 -27.64
N LEU A 7 -9.09 6.47 -27.76
CA LEU A 7 -9.73 5.84 -26.61
C LEU A 7 -8.74 4.96 -25.81
N LEU A 8 -7.85 4.25 -26.50
CA LEU A 8 -6.79 3.45 -25.87
C LEU A 8 -5.80 4.33 -25.08
N ILE A 9 -5.42 5.49 -25.64
CA ILE A 9 -4.52 6.43 -24.97
C ILE A 9 -5.18 7.00 -23.71
N LEU A 10 -6.45 7.39 -23.79
CA LEU A 10 -7.18 7.90 -22.63
C LEU A 10 -7.38 6.81 -21.55
N GLY A 11 -7.70 5.58 -21.95
CA GLY A 11 -7.80 4.45 -21.03
C GLY A 11 -6.47 4.15 -20.32
N PHE A 12 -5.37 4.20 -21.06
CA PHE A 12 -4.02 3.98 -20.51
C PHE A 12 -3.59 5.11 -19.57
N ALA A 13 -3.86 6.37 -19.93
CA ALA A 13 -3.61 7.51 -19.05
C ALA A 13 -4.42 7.42 -17.75
N GLY A 14 -5.70 7.05 -17.85
CA GLY A 14 -6.55 6.80 -16.68
C GLY A 14 -5.99 5.69 -15.78
N TYR A 15 -5.50 4.59 -16.36
CA TYR A 15 -4.90 3.49 -15.61
C TYR A 15 -3.64 3.91 -14.83
N ILE A 16 -2.80 4.77 -15.41
CA ILE A 16 -1.58 5.27 -14.74
C ILE A 16 -1.92 6.21 -13.58
N VAL A 17 -2.92 7.08 -13.78
CA VAL A 17 -3.22 8.16 -12.84
C VAL A 17 -4.19 7.71 -11.73
N TYR A 18 -5.02 6.70 -11.99
CA TYR A 18 -6.01 6.21 -11.03
C TYR A 18 -5.42 5.82 -9.65
N PRO A 19 -4.29 5.11 -9.54
CA PRO A 19 -3.67 4.79 -8.25
C PRO A 19 -3.28 6.02 -7.43
N LEU A 20 -3.00 7.17 -8.06
CA LEU A 20 -2.63 8.42 -7.38
C LEU A 20 -3.79 9.11 -6.67
N PHE A 21 -5.04 8.70 -6.96
CA PHE A 21 -6.24 9.26 -6.34
C PHE A 21 -6.98 8.26 -5.47
N VAL A 22 -6.97 6.98 -5.83
CA VAL A 22 -7.73 5.93 -5.12
C VAL A 22 -6.86 5.08 -4.20
N GLY A 23 -5.53 5.23 -4.25
CA GLY A 23 -4.61 4.50 -3.38
C GLY A 23 -4.76 4.83 -1.90
N ASP A 24 -5.25 6.03 -1.56
CA ASP A 24 -5.51 6.51 -0.19
C ASP A 24 -6.49 5.60 0.55
N GLU A 25 -7.73 5.51 0.04
CA GLU A 25 -8.80 4.73 0.65
C GLU A 25 -8.44 3.24 0.72
N LYS A 26 -7.81 2.70 -0.33
CA LYS A 26 -7.39 1.30 -0.37
C LYS A 26 -6.33 0.99 0.69
N MET A 27 -5.31 1.84 0.80
CA MET A 27 -4.26 1.65 1.81
C MET A 27 -4.82 1.83 3.22
N LYS A 28 -5.67 2.83 3.44
CA LYS A 28 -6.32 3.05 4.73
C LYS A 28 -7.15 1.84 5.15
N THR A 29 -8.00 1.34 4.25
CA THR A 29 -8.80 0.13 4.48
C THR A 29 -7.91 -1.07 4.79
N PHE A 30 -6.86 -1.29 3.99
CA PHE A 30 -5.90 -2.36 4.25
C PHE A 30 -5.28 -2.24 5.64
N CYS A 31 -4.85 -1.03 6.02
CA CYS A 31 -4.22 -0.79 7.32
C CYS A 31 -5.17 -1.05 8.50
N GLU A 32 -6.45 -0.74 8.35
CA GLU A 32 -7.49 -1.07 9.34
C GLU A 32 -7.73 -2.59 9.48
N THR A 33 -7.42 -3.38 8.45
CA THR A 33 -7.54 -4.85 8.51
C THR A 33 -6.33 -5.56 9.14
N VAL A 34 -5.25 -4.83 9.46
CA VAL A 34 -4.07 -5.39 10.13
C VAL A 34 -4.41 -5.55 11.61
N GLN A 35 -4.35 -6.79 12.10
CA GLN A 35 -4.80 -7.10 13.46
C GLN A 35 -3.62 -7.23 14.44
N VAL A 36 -3.83 -6.77 15.67
CA VAL A 36 -2.87 -7.00 16.76
C VAL A 36 -2.74 -8.50 17.01
N GLY A 37 -1.50 -8.97 17.15
CA GLY A 37 -1.17 -10.39 17.34
C GLY A 37 -0.95 -11.19 16.05
N GLU A 38 -1.29 -10.62 14.88
CA GLU A 38 -0.96 -11.18 13.57
C GLU A 38 0.57 -11.29 13.39
N THR A 39 1.05 -12.30 12.66
CA THR A 39 2.49 -12.47 12.44
C THR A 39 2.98 -11.50 11.38
N LYS A 40 4.26 -11.08 11.51
CA LYS A 40 4.94 -10.27 10.48
C LYS A 40 4.79 -10.87 9.08
N GLU A 41 4.97 -12.18 8.97
CA GLU A 41 4.92 -12.91 7.70
C GLU A 41 3.54 -12.86 7.05
N ASN A 42 2.46 -13.04 7.83
CA ASN A 42 1.10 -12.99 7.30
C ASN A 42 0.75 -11.59 6.79
N VAL A 43 1.14 -10.55 7.52
CA VAL A 43 0.94 -9.15 7.10
C VAL A 43 1.69 -8.87 5.80
N LEU A 44 2.93 -9.32 5.67
CA LEU A 44 3.73 -9.14 4.44
C LEU A 44 3.14 -9.91 3.26
N ALA A 45 2.65 -11.13 3.47
CA ALA A 45 1.99 -11.93 2.43
C ALA A 45 0.73 -11.22 1.90
N ARG A 46 -0.16 -10.79 2.80
CA ARG A 46 -1.37 -10.04 2.45
C ARG A 46 -1.07 -8.71 1.76
N ALA A 47 -0.02 -8.03 2.21
CA ALA A 47 0.43 -6.78 1.60
C ALA A 47 0.89 -7.01 0.15
N LEU A 48 1.66 -8.08 -0.09
CA LEU A 48 2.11 -8.45 -1.43
C LEU A 48 0.93 -8.80 -2.35
N GLU A 49 -0.06 -9.55 -1.85
CA GLU A 49 -1.29 -9.87 -2.59
C GLU A 49 -2.08 -8.61 -2.97
N ALA A 50 -2.11 -7.60 -2.10
CA ALA A 50 -2.75 -6.30 -2.36
C ALA A 50 -1.92 -5.38 -3.29
N GLY A 51 -0.70 -5.79 -3.65
CA GLY A 51 0.21 -5.03 -4.52
C GLY A 51 1.03 -3.98 -3.78
N TYR A 52 1.19 -4.11 -2.46
CA TYR A 52 2.04 -3.26 -1.64
C TYR A 52 3.41 -3.91 -1.42
N THR A 53 4.43 -3.09 -1.22
CA THR A 53 5.77 -3.55 -0.91
C THR A 53 6.13 -3.23 0.53
N GLY A 54 6.59 -4.23 1.29
CA GLY A 54 7.11 -4.05 2.64
C GLY A 54 8.56 -3.60 2.64
N ARG A 55 8.87 -2.58 3.44
CA ARG A 55 10.24 -2.11 3.74
C ARG A 55 10.43 -2.05 5.25
N GLU A 56 11.52 -2.58 5.75
CA GLU A 56 11.86 -2.38 7.16
C GLU A 56 12.26 -0.93 7.38
N SER A 57 11.74 -0.32 8.45
CA SER A 57 12.14 1.02 8.86
C SER A 57 13.39 0.94 9.73
N GLU A 58 14.26 1.94 9.64
CA GLU A 58 15.41 2.10 10.54
C GLU A 58 14.97 2.31 12.00
N LYS A 59 13.71 2.71 12.23
CA LYS A 59 13.10 2.74 13.56
C LYS A 59 12.80 1.30 13.99
N GLN A 60 13.53 0.82 15.00
CA GLN A 60 13.45 -0.54 15.53
C GLN A 60 12.00 -1.03 15.68
N GLY A 61 11.68 -2.13 15.01
CA GLY A 61 10.39 -2.79 15.12
C GLY A 61 9.27 -2.20 14.27
N GLN A 62 9.56 -1.43 13.22
CA GLN A 62 8.53 -0.94 12.29
C GLN A 62 8.73 -1.48 10.86
N ILE A 63 7.62 -1.82 10.22
CA ILE A 63 7.55 -2.16 8.80
C ILE A 63 6.66 -1.14 8.11
N LEU A 64 7.14 -0.62 7.00
CA LEU A 64 6.40 0.29 6.13
C LEU A 64 5.85 -0.52 4.96
N LEU A 65 4.53 -0.59 4.85
CA LEU A 65 3.87 -1.15 3.68
C LEU A 65 3.52 0.01 2.75
N VAL A 66 4.06 -0.02 1.54
CA VAL A 66 4.06 1.14 0.64
C VAL A 66 3.33 0.78 -0.66
N ASP A 67 2.43 1.65 -1.13
CA ASP A 67 1.88 1.53 -2.48
C ASP A 67 2.87 2.12 -3.51
N SER A 68 3.60 1.22 -4.17
CA SER A 68 4.58 1.57 -5.20
C SER A 68 3.93 2.21 -6.44
N ARG A 69 2.66 1.91 -6.73
CA ARG A 69 1.91 2.48 -7.86
C ARG A 69 1.55 3.94 -7.61
N ALA A 70 1.44 4.32 -6.35
CA ALA A 70 1.19 5.69 -5.93
C ALA A 70 2.47 6.43 -5.53
N MET A 71 3.63 6.00 -6.05
CA MET A 71 4.94 6.60 -5.78
C MET A 71 5.28 6.70 -4.27
N GLY A 72 4.73 5.79 -3.46
CA GLY A 72 4.94 5.76 -2.02
C GLY A 72 4.26 6.86 -1.22
N ARG A 73 3.22 7.50 -1.78
CA ARG A 73 2.40 8.50 -1.07
C ARG A 73 1.52 7.88 0.02
N TYR A 74 1.13 6.62 -0.15
CA TYR A 74 0.25 5.92 0.76
C TYR A 74 1.03 4.83 1.48
N ILE A 75 1.10 4.93 2.81
CA ILE A 75 1.92 4.08 3.66
C ILE A 75 1.06 3.54 4.80
N CYS A 76 1.17 2.24 5.09
CA CYS A 76 0.71 1.67 6.35
C CYS A 76 1.95 1.31 7.19
N GLU A 77 2.15 2.03 8.30
CA GLU A 77 3.19 1.73 9.26
C GLU A 77 2.69 0.66 10.24
N VAL A 78 3.32 -0.50 10.22
CA VAL A 78 3.00 -1.62 11.10
C VAL A 78 4.10 -1.77 12.14
N THR A 79 3.71 -1.69 13.41
CA THR A 79 4.62 -1.91 14.54
C THR A 79 4.66 -3.38 14.87
N ILE A 80 5.86 -3.94 14.93
CA ILE A 80 6.15 -5.34 15.20
C ILE A 80 6.97 -5.45 16.49
N SER A 81 6.53 -6.31 17.39
CA SER A 81 7.28 -6.72 18.57
C SER A 81 7.18 -8.23 18.72
N ASN A 82 8.30 -8.90 19.00
CA ASN A 82 8.37 -10.37 19.13
C ASN A 82 7.70 -11.10 17.95
N ASN A 83 7.99 -10.64 16.72
CA ASN A 83 7.44 -11.17 15.46
C ASN A 83 5.91 -11.06 15.29
N LYS A 84 5.24 -10.26 16.13
CA LYS A 84 3.80 -10.01 16.08
C LYS A 84 3.49 -8.54 15.95
N VAL A 85 2.36 -8.24 15.30
CA VAL A 85 1.82 -6.89 15.22
C VAL A 85 1.39 -6.41 16.59
N THR A 86 1.84 -5.22 16.97
CA THR A 86 1.37 -4.50 18.17
C THR A 86 0.54 -3.27 17.81
N GLY A 87 0.59 -2.81 16.56
CA GLY A 87 -0.26 -1.74 16.06
C GLY A 87 -0.02 -1.48 14.58
N ALA A 88 -0.96 -0.77 13.96
CA ALA A 88 -0.85 -0.30 12.59
C ALA A 88 -1.42 1.12 12.50
N LYS A 89 -0.83 1.96 11.65
CA LYS A 89 -1.35 3.30 11.37
C LYS A 89 -1.14 3.67 9.91
N TYR A 90 -2.13 4.35 9.36
CA TYR A 90 -2.05 4.91 8.04
C TYR A 90 -1.27 6.24 8.06
N VAL A 91 -0.43 6.45 7.05
CA VAL A 91 0.36 7.67 6.85
C VAL A 91 0.30 8.08 5.38
N PHE A 92 -0.03 9.36 5.16
CA PHE A 92 0.03 10.02 3.87
C PHE A 92 1.34 10.81 3.76
N ASN A 93 2.16 10.49 2.75
CA ASN A 93 3.37 11.21 2.40
C ASN A 93 3.09 12.13 1.21
N SER A 94 2.98 13.43 1.49
CA SER A 94 2.58 14.45 0.52
C SER A 94 3.70 14.89 -0.41
#